data_AF-A0A9Q0YKY7-F1
#
_entry.id   AF-A0A9Q0YKY7-F1
#
_cell.length_a   1.000
_cell.length_b   1.000
_cell.length_c   1.000
_cell.angle_alpha   90.00
_cell.angle_beta   90.00
_cell.angle_gamma   90.00
#
_symmetry.space_group_name_H-M   'P 1'
#
loop_
_entity.id
_entity.type
_entity.pdbx_description
1 polymer ?
#
loop_
_entity_poly.entity_id
_entity_poly.type
_entity_poly.pdbx_seq_one_letter_code
_entity_poly.pdbx_strand_id
1 'polypeptide(L)'
;MPAPETNPCNCRNENDCPLDGKCRTANVVYQATVKSNDREETYVGLTENTFKLRLANHQQSFTKEKYRNQTELSKYVWTLKNSNTDFKIHWKILDHAPSYSNVSKRCNLCMMEKFYIICYPEMASLNQRSELVSTCRLASKFKLTNVTGIT
;
A
#
# COMPACT_ATOMS: atom_id res chain seq x y z
N MET A 1 -15.83 -23.67 -15.50
CA MET A 1 -14.59 -24.07 -14.78
C MET A 1 -14.55 -23.27 -13.49
N PRO A 2 -14.52 -23.90 -12.31
CA PRO A 2 -14.26 -23.18 -11.07
C PRO A 2 -12.85 -22.57 -11.14
N ALA A 3 -12.70 -21.33 -10.67
CA ALA A 3 -11.40 -20.70 -10.54
C ALA A 3 -10.51 -21.56 -9.62
N PRO A 4 -9.21 -21.73 -9.90
CA PRO A 4 -8.35 -22.52 -9.04
C PRO A 4 -8.35 -21.96 -7.62
N GLU A 5 -8.48 -22.84 -6.63
CA GLU A 5 -8.37 -22.54 -5.19
C GLU A 5 -7.07 -21.77 -4.93
N THR A 6 -7.18 -20.45 -4.76
CA THR A 6 -6.01 -19.60 -4.50
C THR A 6 -5.69 -19.67 -3.02
N ASN A 7 -4.64 -20.43 -2.67
CA ASN A 7 -4.14 -20.45 -1.29
C ASN A 7 -3.90 -19.00 -0.79
N PRO A 8 -4.61 -18.52 0.24
CA PRO A 8 -4.62 -17.10 0.66
C PRO A 8 -3.31 -16.66 1.32
N CYS A 9 -2.47 -17.62 1.73
CA CYS A 9 -1.17 -17.39 2.34
C CYS A 9 -0.08 -18.25 1.71
N ASN A 10 1.17 -17.79 1.75
CA ASN A 10 2.34 -18.63 1.51
C ASN A 10 3.54 -18.18 2.37
N CYS A 11 3.25 -17.70 3.58
CA CYS A 11 4.28 -17.41 4.57
C CYS A 11 4.87 -18.73 5.08
N ARG A 12 6.17 -18.71 5.45
CA ARG A 12 6.83 -19.90 6.01
C ARG A 12 6.22 -20.31 7.35
N ASN A 13 5.83 -19.32 8.15
CA ASN A 13 5.01 -19.46 9.34
C ASN A 13 3.75 -18.63 9.13
N GLU A 14 2.59 -19.26 9.29
CA GLU A 14 1.29 -18.61 9.09
C GLU A 14 0.97 -17.60 10.20
N ASN A 15 1.43 -17.87 11.42
CA ASN A 15 1.23 -16.98 12.57
C ASN A 15 1.94 -15.63 12.42
N ASP A 16 2.99 -15.57 11.59
CA ASP A 16 3.73 -14.34 11.30
C ASP A 16 3.13 -13.58 10.10
N CYS A 17 2.00 -14.03 9.57
CA CYS A 17 1.35 -13.37 8.46
C CYS A 17 0.79 -12.01 8.92
N PRO A 18 1.18 -10.90 8.27
CA PRO A 18 0.77 -9.55 8.67
C PRO A 18 -0.72 -9.24 8.44
N LEU A 19 -1.45 -10.18 7.84
CA LEU A 19 -2.89 -10.12 7.57
C LEU A 19 -3.56 -11.47 7.88
N ASP A 20 -3.14 -12.14 8.94
CA ASP A 20 -3.82 -13.34 9.48
C ASP A 20 -4.14 -14.40 8.41
N GLY A 21 -3.11 -14.85 7.69
CA GLY A 21 -3.25 -15.83 6.61
C GLY A 21 -3.79 -15.29 5.28
N LYS A 22 -3.95 -13.97 5.10
CA LYS A 22 -4.54 -13.38 3.87
C LYS A 22 -3.59 -12.47 3.08
N CYS A 23 -2.29 -12.66 3.21
CA CYS A 23 -1.30 -11.78 2.56
C CYS A 23 -1.30 -11.84 1.03
N ARG A 24 -1.90 -12.86 0.40
CA ARG A 24 -2.01 -12.96 -1.07
C ARG A 24 -3.22 -12.22 -1.65
N THR A 25 -4.00 -11.54 -0.82
CA THR A 25 -5.13 -10.74 -1.30
C THR A 25 -4.67 -9.55 -2.13
N ALA A 26 -5.32 -9.34 -3.26
CA ALA A 26 -5.02 -8.29 -4.24
C ALA A 26 -6.20 -7.30 -4.36
N ASN A 27 -5.99 -6.17 -5.03
CA ASN A 27 -7.01 -5.12 -5.20
C ASN A 27 -7.58 -4.61 -3.87
N VAL A 28 -6.68 -4.24 -2.94
CA VAL A 28 -7.03 -3.82 -1.59
C VAL A 28 -6.60 -2.40 -1.29
N VAL A 29 -7.42 -1.72 -0.49
CA VAL A 29 -7.01 -0.59 0.34
C VAL A 29 -6.67 -1.13 1.71
N TYR A 30 -5.50 -0.77 2.23
CA TYR A 30 -5.00 -1.23 3.52
C TYR A 30 -4.60 -0.05 4.40
N GLN A 31 -4.52 -0.30 5.70
CA GLN A 31 -3.95 0.61 6.68
C GLN A 31 -2.67 0.01 7.27
N ALA A 32 -1.68 0.87 7.51
CA ALA A 32 -0.55 0.61 8.40
C ALA A 32 -0.72 1.46 9.66
N THR A 33 -0.60 0.84 10.83
CA THR A 33 -0.58 1.53 12.13
C THR A 33 0.82 1.42 12.71
N VAL A 34 1.51 2.56 12.80
CA VAL A 34 2.85 2.67 13.39
C VAL A 34 2.69 3.09 14.85
N LYS A 35 3.12 2.25 15.77
CA LYS A 35 3.15 2.54 17.21
C LYS A 35 4.60 2.81 17.62
N SER A 36 4.87 3.97 18.20
CA SER A 36 6.19 4.39 18.69
C SER A 36 6.04 5.14 20.00
N ASN A 37 6.64 4.64 21.08
CA ASN A 37 6.39 5.15 22.44
C ASN A 37 4.87 5.25 22.72
N ASP A 38 4.40 6.41 23.19
CA ASP A 38 2.97 6.71 23.43
C ASP A 38 2.26 7.34 22.23
N ARG A 39 2.84 7.26 21.02
CA ARG A 39 2.24 7.80 19.80
C ARG A 39 1.83 6.70 18.85
N GLU A 40 0.71 6.94 18.19
CA GLU A 40 0.16 6.08 17.15
C GLU A 40 -0.12 6.93 15.92
N GLU A 41 0.45 6.52 14.78
CA GLU A 41 0.24 7.16 13.49
C GLU A 41 -0.27 6.14 12.49
N THR A 42 -1.12 6.57 11.55
CA THR A 42 -1.81 5.70 10.60
C THR A 42 -1.54 6.13 9.17
N TYR A 43 -1.44 5.17 8.27
CA TYR A 43 -1.24 5.39 6.84
C TYR A 43 -2.20 4.51 6.05
N VAL A 44 -2.92 5.11 5.11
CA VAL A 44 -3.75 4.41 4.12
C VAL A 44 -2.98 4.32 2.81
N GLY A 45 -2.98 3.13 2.23
CA GLY A 45 -2.45 2.91 0.89
C GLY A 45 -3.25 1.87 0.13
N LEU A 46 -3.04 1.82 -1.19
CA LEU A 46 -3.63 0.81 -2.06
C LEU A 46 -2.61 -0.13 -2.70
N THR A 47 -3.10 -1.26 -3.21
CA THR A 47 -2.35 -2.13 -4.11
C THR A 47 -3.28 -2.93 -5.04
N GLU A 48 -3.00 -2.89 -6.35
CA GLU A 48 -3.60 -3.81 -7.32
C GLU A 48 -2.98 -5.20 -7.23
N ASN A 49 -1.68 -5.28 -6.92
CA ASN A 49 -0.97 -6.53 -6.67
C ASN A 49 -1.38 -7.13 -5.31
N THR A 50 -0.86 -8.33 -5.02
CA THR A 50 -1.00 -8.92 -3.69
C THR A 50 -0.41 -8.04 -2.60
N PHE A 51 -1.03 -8.03 -1.42
CA PHE A 51 -0.52 -7.30 -0.26
C PHE A 51 0.91 -7.72 0.10
N LYS A 52 1.24 -9.02 0.00
CA LYS A 52 2.59 -9.54 0.25
C LYS A 52 3.65 -8.86 -0.62
N LEU A 53 3.37 -8.64 -1.91
CA LEU A 53 4.28 -7.91 -2.79
C LEU A 53 4.39 -6.43 -2.37
N ARG A 54 3.27 -5.80 -2.02
CA ARG A 54 3.27 -4.40 -1.56
C ARG A 54 4.07 -4.23 -0.27
N LEU A 55 3.95 -5.17 0.66
CA LEU A 55 4.71 -5.20 1.89
C LEU A 55 6.21 -5.37 1.65
N ALA A 56 6.61 -6.23 0.70
CA ALA A 56 8.01 -6.38 0.32
C ALA A 56 8.59 -5.05 -0.22
N ASN A 57 7.81 -4.29 -1.00
CA ASN A 57 8.22 -2.96 -1.46
C ASN A 57 8.35 -1.96 -0.30
N HIS A 58 7.42 -1.99 0.67
CA HIS A 58 7.54 -1.18 1.89
C HIS A 58 8.79 -1.53 2.69
N GLN A 59 9.04 -2.81 2.94
CA GLN A 59 10.27 -3.27 3.62
C GLN A 59 11.53 -2.81 2.90
N GLN A 60 11.55 -2.89 1.57
CA GLN A 60 12.65 -2.35 0.77
C GLN A 60 12.82 -0.84 1.01
N SER A 61 11.73 -0.08 1.03
CA SER A 61 11.76 1.37 1.27
C SER A 61 12.18 1.74 2.69
N PHE A 62 11.90 0.89 3.67
CA PHE A 62 12.33 1.06 5.05
C PHE A 62 13.82 0.75 5.25
N THR A 63 14.40 -0.10 4.40
CA THR A 63 15.81 -0.53 4.53
C THR A 63 16.76 0.28 3.64
N LYS A 64 16.37 0.61 2.41
CA LYS A 64 17.24 1.29 1.45
C LYS A 64 16.93 2.79 1.42
N GLU A 65 17.87 3.61 1.86
CA GLU A 65 17.67 5.06 2.01
C GLU A 65 17.23 5.76 0.72
N LYS A 66 17.72 5.32 -0.45
CA LYS A 66 17.30 5.88 -1.75
C LYS A 66 15.79 5.80 -2.02
N TYR A 67 15.06 4.97 -1.28
CA TYR A 67 13.61 4.79 -1.40
C TYR A 67 12.84 5.39 -0.21
N ARG A 68 13.51 6.11 0.70
CA ARG A 68 12.89 6.70 1.91
C ARG A 68 11.69 7.59 1.62
N ASN A 69 11.70 8.27 0.47
CA ASN A 69 10.67 9.23 0.07
C ASN A 69 9.55 8.63 -0.81
N GLN A 70 9.49 7.30 -0.99
CA GLN A 70 8.49 6.68 -1.86
C GLN A 70 7.05 6.82 -1.36
N THR A 71 6.85 6.90 -0.05
CA THR A 71 5.55 7.09 0.61
C THR A 71 5.72 7.93 1.87
N GLU A 72 4.64 8.54 2.36
CA GLU A 72 4.66 9.19 3.67
C GLU A 72 4.96 8.21 4.81
N LEU A 73 4.48 6.96 4.71
CA LEU A 73 4.84 5.90 5.65
C LEU A 73 6.36 5.67 5.71
N SER A 74 7.03 5.56 4.56
CA SER A 74 8.48 5.36 4.53
C SER A 74 9.23 6.58 5.08
N LYS A 75 8.78 7.79 4.77
CA LYS A 75 9.38 9.02 5.35
C LYS A 75 9.29 9.00 6.88
N TYR A 76 8.12 8.69 7.42
CA TYR A 76 7.90 8.63 8.86
C TYR A 76 8.76 7.56 9.54
N VAL A 77 8.84 6.36 8.96
CA VAL A 77 9.73 5.28 9.45
C VAL A 77 11.20 5.72 9.49
N TRP A 78 11.67 6.43 8.46
CA TRP A 78 13.04 6.96 8.46
C TRP A 78 13.27 8.04 9.51
N THR A 79 12.28 8.90 9.77
CA THR A 79 12.34 9.87 10.88
C THR A 79 12.53 9.14 12.21
N LEU A 80 11.75 8.09 12.49
CA LEU A 80 11.86 7.29 13.71
C LEU A 80 13.22 6.60 13.83
N LYS A 81 13.74 6.06 12.73
CA LYS A 81 15.09 5.44 12.71
C LYS A 81 16.19 6.46 13.00
N ASN A 82 16.11 7.63 12.38
CA ASN A 82 17.10 8.69 12.58
C ASN A 82 17.07 9.25 14.00
N SER A 83 15.91 9.24 14.66
CA SER A 83 15.75 9.58 16.07
C SER A 83 15.99 8.41 17.02
N ASN A 84 16.48 7.27 16.52
CA ASN A 84 16.71 6.05 17.28
C ASN A 84 15.51 5.63 18.16
N THR A 85 14.31 5.76 17.61
CA THR A 85 13.04 5.48 18.29
C THR A 85 12.52 4.12 17.86
N ASP A 86 12.21 3.27 18.84
CA ASP A 86 11.61 1.96 18.58
C ASP A 86 10.16 2.09 18.10
N PHE A 87 9.78 1.23 17.16
CA PHE A 87 8.42 1.21 16.63
C PHE A 87 7.98 -0.18 16.18
N LYS A 88 6.66 -0.38 16.15
CA LYS A 88 6.00 -1.57 15.59
C LYS A 88 4.97 -1.15 14.56
N ILE A 89 4.84 -1.92 13.48
CA ILE A 89 3.87 -1.65 12.42
C ILE A 89 2.89 -2.81 12.34
N HIS A 90 1.60 -2.51 12.47
CA HIS A 90 0.51 -3.44 12.25
C HIS A 90 -0.22 -3.10 10.95
N TRP A 91 -0.74 -4.11 10.27
CA TRP A 91 -1.40 -3.96 8.99
C TRP A 91 -2.81 -4.51 9.06
N LYS A 92 -3.74 -3.89 8.35
CA LYS A 92 -5.09 -4.43 8.15
C LYS A 92 -5.62 -4.04 6.77
N ILE A 93 -6.49 -4.87 6.22
CA ILE A 93 -7.28 -4.50 5.03
C ILE A 93 -8.43 -3.62 5.48
N LEU A 94 -8.63 -2.50 4.79
CA LEU A 94 -9.80 -1.64 4.98
C LEU A 94 -10.92 -2.03 4.02
N ASP A 95 -10.59 -2.25 2.75
CA ASP A 95 -11.60 -2.55 1.72
C ASP A 95 -11.02 -3.21 0.46
N HIS A 96 -11.92 -3.75 -0.36
CA HIS A 96 -11.65 -4.29 -1.69
C HIS A 96 -12.32 -3.44 -2.75
N ALA A 97 -11.58 -3.10 -3.80
CA ALA A 97 -12.14 -2.37 -4.93
C ALA A 97 -11.45 -2.74 -6.23
N PRO A 98 -12.18 -2.82 -7.36
CA PRO A 98 -11.56 -3.12 -8.64
C PRO A 98 -10.57 -2.02 -9.03
N SER A 99 -9.46 -2.44 -9.64
CA SER A 99 -8.44 -1.55 -10.17
C SER A 99 -8.93 -0.77 -11.40
N TYR A 100 -8.03 -0.03 -12.04
CA TYR A 100 -8.38 0.80 -13.18
C TYR A 100 -8.91 -0.03 -14.36
N SER A 101 -10.05 0.40 -14.92
CA SER A 101 -10.61 -0.14 -16.14
C SER A 101 -10.42 0.84 -17.30
N ASN A 102 -9.86 0.35 -18.42
CA ASN A 102 -9.71 1.12 -19.65
C ASN A 102 -11.04 1.30 -20.42
N VAL A 103 -12.08 0.55 -20.06
CA VAL A 103 -13.44 0.67 -20.63
C VAL A 103 -14.17 1.83 -19.98
N SER A 104 -14.27 1.83 -18.65
CA SER A 104 -14.97 2.88 -17.90
C SER A 104 -14.11 4.13 -17.63
N LYS A 105 -12.78 4.03 -17.84
CA LYS A 105 -11.78 5.05 -17.50
C LYS A 105 -11.76 5.42 -16.01
N ARG A 106 -12.26 4.55 -15.14
CA ARG A 106 -12.32 4.75 -13.67
C ARG A 106 -11.41 3.77 -12.94
N CYS A 107 -10.87 4.22 -11.81
CA CYS A 107 -10.16 3.38 -10.85
C CYS A 107 -10.87 3.45 -9.49
N ASN A 108 -11.69 2.43 -9.20
CA ASN A 108 -12.39 2.40 -7.92
C ASN A 108 -11.42 2.16 -6.76
N LEU A 109 -10.30 1.47 -7.00
CA LEU A 109 -9.24 1.29 -6.01
C LEU A 109 -8.61 2.63 -5.57
N CYS A 110 -8.26 3.51 -6.51
CA CYS A 110 -7.77 4.86 -6.19
C CYS A 110 -8.86 5.73 -5.56
N MET A 111 -10.11 5.61 -6.03
CA MET A 111 -11.22 6.37 -5.46
C MET A 111 -11.48 5.95 -4.01
N MET A 112 -11.39 4.66 -3.70
CA MET A 112 -11.57 4.12 -2.36
C MET A 112 -10.44 4.57 -1.42
N GLU A 113 -9.18 4.52 -1.84
CA GLU A 113 -8.06 5.08 -1.07
C GLU A 113 -8.30 6.56 -0.72
N LYS A 114 -8.71 7.37 -1.71
CA LYS A 114 -9.03 8.79 -1.50
C LYS A 114 -10.22 8.99 -0.55
N PHE A 115 -11.24 8.15 -0.65
CA PHE A 115 -12.38 8.17 0.27
C PHE A 115 -11.92 7.96 1.72
N TYR A 116 -11.08 6.96 1.99
CA TYR A 116 -10.55 6.75 3.34
C TYR A 116 -9.71 7.93 3.84
N ILE A 117 -8.82 8.48 3.01
CA ILE A 117 -7.98 9.63 3.39
C ILE A 117 -8.82 10.89 3.69
N ILE A 118 -9.92 11.10 2.95
CA ILE A 118 -10.76 12.31 3.09
C ILE A 118 -11.79 12.16 4.22
N CYS A 119 -12.49 11.04 4.25
CA CYS A 119 -13.65 10.84 5.13
C CYS A 119 -13.28 10.26 6.49
N TYR A 120 -12.09 9.66 6.62
CA TYR A 120 -11.59 9.06 7.86
C TYR A 120 -10.14 9.51 8.15
N PRO A 121 -9.90 10.82 8.34
CA PRO A 121 -8.55 11.36 8.52
C PRO A 121 -7.80 10.77 9.74
N GLU A 122 -8.52 10.33 10.77
CA GLU A 122 -7.96 9.62 11.92
C GLU A 122 -7.33 8.25 11.54
N MET A 123 -7.76 7.68 10.42
CA MET A 123 -7.23 6.44 9.86
C MET A 123 -6.06 6.66 8.89
N ALA A 124 -5.71 7.91 8.59
CA ALA A 124 -4.76 8.31 7.57
C ALA A 124 -3.86 9.47 8.01
N SER A 125 -3.45 9.51 9.29
CA SER A 125 -2.76 10.66 9.88
C SER A 125 -1.44 11.05 9.19
N LEU A 126 -0.76 10.09 8.55
CA LEU A 126 0.47 10.30 7.79
C LEU A 126 0.21 10.75 6.33
N ASN A 127 -0.96 10.47 5.76
CA ASN A 127 -1.21 10.77 4.34
C ASN A 127 -1.30 12.28 4.11
N GLN A 128 -0.63 12.76 3.06
CA GLN A 128 -0.70 14.16 2.68
C GLN A 128 -1.88 14.43 1.75
N ARG A 129 -2.60 15.54 1.96
CA ARG A 129 -3.74 15.91 1.09
C ARG A 129 -3.33 16.18 -0.36
N SER A 130 -2.08 16.53 -0.62
CA SER A 130 -1.54 16.65 -1.98
C SER A 130 -1.51 15.30 -2.74
N GLU A 131 -1.55 14.16 -2.04
CA GLU A 131 -1.69 12.85 -2.68
C GLU A 131 -3.05 12.69 -3.38
N LEU A 132 -4.08 13.43 -2.95
CA LEU A 132 -5.44 13.33 -3.50
C LEU A 132 -5.54 13.84 -4.94
N VAL A 133 -4.72 14.81 -5.32
CA VAL A 133 -4.68 15.38 -6.68
C VAL A 133 -3.76 14.59 -7.62
N SER A 134 -3.10 13.55 -7.13
CA SER A 134 -2.22 12.72 -7.95
C SER A 134 -2.99 11.98 -9.05
N THR A 135 -2.33 11.83 -10.21
CA THR A 135 -2.87 11.05 -11.32
C THR A 135 -2.90 9.56 -10.96
N CYS A 136 -3.89 8.85 -11.50
CA CYS A 136 -4.01 7.40 -11.28
C CYS A 136 -2.79 6.67 -11.86
N ARG A 137 -1.91 6.19 -10.97
CA ARG A 137 -0.72 5.41 -11.35
C ARG A 137 -1.09 4.09 -12.04
N LEU A 138 -2.26 3.53 -11.76
CA LEU A 138 -2.73 2.28 -12.37
C LEU A 138 -3.22 2.46 -13.81
N ALA A 139 -3.53 3.68 -14.22
CA ALA A 139 -3.89 3.97 -15.60
C ALA A 139 -2.67 3.91 -16.54
N SER A 140 -1.44 4.07 -16.02
CA SER A 140 -0.22 4.14 -16.84
C SER A 140 0.05 2.85 -17.61
N LYS A 141 -0.29 1.68 -17.05
CA LYS A 141 -0.11 0.37 -17.71
C LYS A 141 -0.96 0.19 -18.97
N PHE A 142 -2.00 1.02 -19.14
CA PHE A 142 -2.87 1.02 -20.32
C PHE A 142 -2.50 2.13 -21.30
N LYS A 143 -1.50 2.95 -20.99
CA LYS A 143 -0.97 3.94 -21.92
C LYS A 143 0.11 3.27 -22.76
N LEU A 144 0.12 3.56 -24.05
CA LEU A 144 1.27 3.30 -24.91
C LEU A 144 2.35 4.34 -24.56
N THR A 145 3.20 4.01 -23.60
CA THR A 145 4.43 4.78 -23.35
C THR A 145 5.51 4.24 -24.27
N ASN A 146 6.19 5.13 -25.01
CA ASN A 146 7.20 4.78 -26.02
C ASN A 146 8.08 3.61 -25.56
N VAL A 147 7.96 2.47 -26.26
CA VAL A 147 8.95 1.40 -26.21
C VAL A 147 10.22 2.03 -26.75
N THR A 148 11.22 2.26 -25.90
CA THR A 148 12.57 2.51 -26.38
C THR A 148 13.03 1.20 -27.01
N GLY A 149 12.78 1.07 -28.31
CA GLY A 149 13.30 0.00 -29.13
C GLY A 149 14.82 0.03 -29.10
N ILE A 150 15.41 -1.14 -28.87
CA ILE A 150 16.49 -1.73 -29.67
C ILE A 150 17.32 -0.69 -30.46
N THR A 151 18.48 -0.35 -29.90
CA THR A 151 19.80 -0.31 -30.57
C THR A 151 20.85 -0.52 -29.51
#